data_AF-I5AWD5-F1
#
_entry.id   AF-I5AWD5-F1
#
_cell.length_a   1.000
_cell.length_b   1.000
_cell.length_c   1.000
_cell.angle_alpha   90.00
_cell.angle_beta   90.00
_cell.angle_gamma   90.00
#
_symmetry.space_group_name_H-M   'P 1'
#
loop_
_entity.id
_entity.type
_entity.pdbx_description
1 polymer ?
#
loop_
_entity_poly.entity_id
_entity_poly.type
_entity_poly.pdbx_seq_one_letter_code
_entity_poly.pdbx_strand_id
1 'polypeptide(L)'
;MAILNTVSLDSNKKIKLNFNGGDLSSDAGLLLIKEFASKIGFNRLINNLFKTRDERSYFRHFDPDILMQSIYQTIAAYFKDDCADELTNDPVFSAVLEKEALASQPTLSRFWNRIDEDTLKKLDTIDSRMREIIYSIKRPEMMVFDLDSTLLATYPISVAASIICVAAITPSVK
;
A
#
# COMPACT_ATOMS: atom_id res chain seq x y z
N MET A 1 -12.95 -21.32 22.15
CA MET A 1 -12.52 -20.12 21.39
C MET A 1 -13.15 -20.20 20.02
N ALA A 2 -13.99 -19.22 19.65
CA ALA A 2 -14.54 -19.16 18.30
C ALA A 2 -13.40 -18.76 17.35
N ILE A 3 -13.01 -19.67 16.46
CA ILE A 3 -12.10 -19.38 15.36
C ILE A 3 -12.78 -18.30 14.52
N LEU A 4 -12.11 -17.18 14.27
CA LEU A 4 -12.66 -16.12 13.44
C LEU A 4 -13.04 -16.72 12.08
N ASN A 5 -14.30 -16.51 11.64
CA ASN A 5 -14.74 -16.96 10.33
C ASN A 5 -13.81 -16.42 9.24
N THR A 6 -13.55 -17.22 8.20
CA THR A 6 -12.76 -16.77 7.05
C THR A 6 -13.39 -15.52 6.43
N VAL A 7 -12.64 -14.43 6.37
CA VAL A 7 -13.09 -13.16 5.76
C VAL A 7 -12.44 -13.01 4.39
N SER A 8 -13.23 -12.65 3.38
CA SER A 8 -12.71 -12.33 2.04
C SER A 8 -12.59 -10.83 1.87
N LEU A 9 -11.53 -10.36 1.22
CA LEU A 9 -11.32 -8.94 0.95
C LEU A 9 -12.34 -8.40 -0.08
N ASP A 10 -12.75 -7.13 0.03
CA ASP A 10 -13.52 -6.47 -1.04
C ASP A 10 -12.64 -6.10 -2.22
N SER A 11 -11.39 -5.74 -1.95
CA SER A 11 -10.37 -5.45 -2.95
C SER A 11 -10.01 -6.64 -3.84
N ASN A 12 -9.96 -7.85 -3.28
CA ASN A 12 -9.69 -9.08 -4.04
C ASN A 12 -10.36 -10.30 -3.40
N LYS A 13 -11.48 -10.75 -3.98
CA LYS A 13 -12.28 -11.88 -3.47
C LYS A 13 -11.55 -13.23 -3.51
N LYS A 14 -10.44 -13.35 -4.23
CA LYS A 14 -9.60 -14.55 -4.24
C LYS A 14 -8.78 -14.69 -2.94
N ILE A 15 -8.58 -13.58 -2.22
CA ILE A 15 -7.80 -13.54 -0.99
C ILE A 15 -8.73 -13.75 0.20
N LYS A 16 -8.38 -14.74 1.02
CA LYS A 16 -9.12 -15.14 2.22
C LYS A 16 -8.20 -15.05 3.42
N LEU A 17 -8.64 -14.32 4.45
CA LEU A 17 -7.92 -14.17 5.71
C LEU A 17 -8.48 -15.14 6.75
N ASN A 18 -7.59 -15.84 7.43
CA ASN A 18 -7.90 -16.66 8.60
C ASN A 18 -6.78 -16.49 9.64
N PHE A 19 -7.03 -16.94 10.87
CA PHE A 19 -6.06 -16.87 11.98
C PHE A 19 -5.50 -18.27 12.32
N ASN A 20 -5.41 -19.15 11.33
CA ASN A 20 -5.03 -20.55 11.54
C ASN A 20 -3.51 -20.79 11.44
N GLY A 21 -2.70 -19.72 11.30
CA GLY A 21 -1.24 -19.82 11.30
C GLY A 21 -0.65 -20.59 10.11
N GLY A 22 -1.13 -20.29 8.89
CA GLY A 22 -0.57 -20.83 7.65
C GLY A 22 0.78 -20.20 7.27
N ASP A 23 1.13 -20.25 5.98
CA ASP A 23 2.36 -19.64 5.47
C ASP A 23 2.47 -18.16 5.84
N LEU A 24 3.64 -17.78 6.35
CA LEU A 24 3.91 -16.45 6.87
C LEU A 24 4.64 -15.61 5.80
N SER A 25 4.22 -14.37 5.66
CA SER A 25 4.94 -13.35 4.90
C SER A 25 5.01 -12.07 5.73
N SER A 26 6.18 -11.42 5.72
CA SER A 26 6.39 -10.08 6.28
C SER A 26 5.49 -9.04 5.64
N ASP A 27 5.13 -9.23 4.37
CA ASP A 27 4.44 -8.25 3.53
C ASP A 27 2.92 -8.45 3.51
N ALA A 28 2.41 -9.47 4.19
CA ALA A 28 0.97 -9.76 4.25
C ALA A 28 0.15 -8.59 4.81
N GLY A 29 0.76 -7.71 5.61
CA GLY A 29 0.15 -6.46 6.09
C GLY A 29 -0.31 -5.53 4.95
N LEU A 30 0.31 -5.60 3.78
CA LEU A 30 -0.08 -4.81 2.59
C LEU A 30 -1.49 -5.14 2.10
N LEU A 31 -2.02 -6.33 2.42
CA LEU A 31 -3.41 -6.69 2.09
C LEU A 31 -4.43 -5.78 2.80
N LEU A 32 -4.13 -5.36 4.04
CA LEU A 32 -4.99 -4.42 4.78
C LEU A 32 -4.91 -3.01 4.17
N ILE A 33 -3.72 -2.60 3.75
CA ILE A 33 -3.50 -1.33 3.04
C ILE A 33 -4.25 -1.33 1.70
N LYS A 34 -4.22 -2.44 0.97
CA LYS A 34 -4.98 -2.64 -0.27
C LYS A 34 -6.48 -2.55 -0.07
N GLU A 35 -6.99 -3.17 0.99
CA GLU A 35 -8.39 -3.08 1.35
C GLU A 35 -8.80 -1.64 1.68
N PHE A 36 -7.98 -0.94 2.48
CA PHE A 36 -8.20 0.48 2.79
C PHE A 36 -8.19 1.35 1.53
N ALA A 37 -7.18 1.20 0.67
CA ALA A 37 -7.05 1.93 -0.59
C ALA A 37 -8.25 1.69 -1.51
N SER A 38 -8.78 0.46 -1.54
CA SER A 38 -10.00 0.12 -2.29
C SER A 38 -11.24 0.82 -1.73
N LYS A 39 -11.43 0.81 -0.40
CA LYS A 39 -12.59 1.44 0.26
C LYS A 39 -12.66 2.95 0.06
N ILE A 40 -11.52 3.63 0.05
CA ILE A 40 -11.46 5.08 -0.22
C ILE A 40 -11.42 5.40 -1.72
N GLY A 41 -11.41 4.39 -2.60
CA GLY A 41 -11.39 4.57 -4.04
C GLY A 41 -10.07 5.11 -4.60
N PHE A 42 -8.95 4.86 -3.91
CA PHE A 42 -7.64 5.42 -4.24
C PHE A 42 -7.17 5.02 -5.65
N ASN A 43 -7.27 3.74 -6.01
CA ASN A 43 -6.85 3.26 -7.33
C ASN A 43 -7.63 3.97 -8.45
N ARG A 44 -8.94 4.20 -8.26
CA ARG A 44 -9.77 4.93 -9.22
C ARG A 44 -9.33 6.39 -9.34
N LEU A 45 -8.99 7.03 -8.22
CA LEU A 45 -8.50 8.40 -8.21
C LEU A 45 -7.17 8.54 -8.98
N ILE A 46 -6.21 7.67 -8.70
CA ILE A 46 -4.91 7.62 -9.38
C ILE A 46 -5.12 7.39 -10.88
N ASN A 47 -5.88 6.37 -11.28
CA ASN A 47 -6.11 6.06 -12.69
C ASN A 47 -6.79 7.21 -13.46
N ASN A 48 -7.61 8.02 -12.79
CA ASN A 48 -8.32 9.12 -13.43
C ASN A 48 -7.49 10.40 -13.55
N LEU A 49 -6.68 10.71 -12.54
CA LEU A 49 -6.01 12.00 -12.42
C LEU A 49 -4.50 11.95 -12.73
N PHE A 50 -3.85 10.83 -12.46
CA PHE A 50 -2.41 10.72 -12.64
C PHE A 50 -2.05 10.54 -14.11
N LYS A 51 -1.14 11.39 -14.60
CA LYS A 51 -0.64 11.34 -15.97
C LYS A 51 0.78 11.91 -16.03
N THR A 52 1.65 11.19 -16.73
CA THR A 52 3.04 11.56 -17.06
C THR A 52 3.15 11.97 -18.52
N ARG A 53 4.34 12.40 -18.95
CA ARG A 53 4.71 12.50 -20.39
C ARG A 53 5.01 11.12 -20.96
N ASP A 54 3.99 10.29 -21.09
CA ASP A 54 4.16 8.96 -21.66
C ASP A 54 4.13 8.99 -23.19
N GLU A 55 5.31 9.02 -23.81
CA GLU A 55 5.50 9.00 -25.27
C GLU A 55 5.79 7.57 -25.79
N ARG A 56 5.71 6.55 -24.93
CA ARG A 56 6.07 5.18 -25.31
C ARG A 56 5.04 4.60 -26.27
N SER A 57 5.50 4.06 -27.39
CA SER A 57 4.65 3.31 -28.32
C SER A 57 4.32 1.89 -27.83
N TYR A 58 5.18 1.32 -26.98
CA TYR A 58 5.01 0.00 -26.40
C TYR A 58 5.42 0.02 -24.93
N PHE A 59 4.55 -0.50 -24.06
CA PHE A 59 4.83 -0.61 -22.64
C PHE A 59 4.15 -1.86 -22.05
N ARG A 60 4.81 -2.49 -21.08
CA ARG A 60 4.27 -3.62 -20.30
C ARG A 60 3.49 -3.17 -19.06
N HIS A 61 3.89 -2.03 -18.49
CA HIS A 61 3.28 -1.46 -17.29
C HIS A 61 2.87 -0.02 -17.57
N PHE A 62 1.62 0.32 -17.24
CA PHE A 62 1.10 1.68 -17.33
C PHE A 62 1.68 2.54 -16.20
N ASP A 63 1.73 3.87 -16.40
CA ASP A 63 2.35 4.77 -15.41
C ASP A 63 1.60 4.89 -14.07
N PRO A 64 0.24 4.96 -14.01
CA PRO A 64 -0.50 4.85 -12.74
C PRO A 64 -0.16 3.58 -11.96
N ASP A 65 0.04 2.51 -12.71
CA ASP A 65 0.32 1.16 -12.28
C ASP A 65 1.72 1.00 -11.69
N ILE A 66 2.70 1.74 -12.24
CA ILE A 66 4.07 1.84 -11.74
C ILE A 66 4.10 2.72 -10.49
N LEU A 67 3.34 3.83 -10.47
CA LEU A 67 3.20 4.68 -9.29
C LEU A 67 2.63 3.89 -8.10
N MET A 68 1.58 3.11 -8.31
CA MET A 68 1.02 2.25 -7.27
C MET A 68 2.07 1.29 -6.72
N GLN A 69 2.85 0.64 -7.57
CA GLN A 69 3.96 -0.21 -7.12
C GLN A 69 4.93 0.55 -6.21
N SER A 70 5.38 1.73 -6.60
CA SER A 70 6.31 2.54 -5.79
C SER A 70 5.73 2.94 -4.43
N ILE A 71 4.42 3.24 -4.36
CA ILE A 71 3.74 3.54 -3.10
C ILE A 71 3.75 2.32 -2.18
N TYR A 72 3.38 1.13 -2.68
CA TYR A 72 3.37 -0.08 -1.86
C TYR A 72 4.79 -0.51 -1.44
N GLN A 73 5.79 -0.35 -2.30
CA GLN A 73 7.19 -0.57 -1.96
C GLN A 73 7.64 0.35 -0.81
N THR A 74 7.27 1.64 -0.89
CA THR A 74 7.56 2.62 0.16
C THR A 74 6.91 2.24 1.49
N ILE A 75 5.64 1.82 1.47
CA ILE A 75 4.89 1.39 2.67
C ILE A 75 5.53 0.14 3.30
N ALA A 76 6.03 -0.79 2.48
CA ALA A 76 6.74 -1.99 2.91
C ALA A 76 8.24 -1.75 3.23
N ALA A 77 8.69 -0.49 3.24
CA ALA A 77 10.08 -0.11 3.52
C ALA A 77 11.14 -0.61 2.50
N TYR A 78 10.73 -0.91 1.27
CA TYR A 78 11.64 -1.15 0.13
C TYR A 78 12.01 0.17 -0.55
N PHE A 79 12.99 0.88 0.00
CA PHE A 79 13.34 2.24 -0.45
C PHE A 79 14.31 2.30 -1.62
N LYS A 80 14.99 1.20 -1.94
CA LYS A 80 15.98 1.19 -3.01
C LYS A 80 15.36 0.68 -4.30
N ASP A 81 15.77 1.26 -5.43
CA ASP A 81 15.23 0.88 -6.73
C ASP A 81 15.59 -0.58 -7.10
N ASP A 82 16.71 -1.12 -6.63
CA ASP A 82 17.14 -2.50 -6.87
C ASP A 82 16.21 -3.54 -6.21
N CYS A 83 15.52 -3.17 -5.12
CA CYS A 83 14.47 -3.99 -4.53
C CYS A 83 13.35 -4.32 -5.52
N ALA A 84 13.12 -3.47 -6.55
CA ALA A 84 12.09 -3.74 -7.54
C ALA A 84 12.37 -4.99 -8.40
N ASP A 85 13.65 -5.33 -8.61
CA ASP A 85 14.01 -6.54 -9.34
C ASP A 85 13.63 -7.78 -8.51
N GLU A 86 13.91 -7.77 -7.20
CA GLU A 86 13.52 -8.84 -6.27
C GLU A 86 12.00 -9.00 -6.18
N LEU A 87 11.27 -7.89 -6.20
CA LEU A 87 9.81 -7.87 -6.09
C LEU A 87 9.08 -8.18 -7.41
N THR A 88 9.79 -8.34 -8.53
CA THR A 88 9.18 -8.56 -9.86
C THR A 88 8.17 -9.71 -9.85
N ASN A 89 8.49 -10.80 -9.15
CA ASN A 89 7.67 -12.01 -9.07
C ASN A 89 7.24 -12.33 -7.63
N ASP A 90 7.29 -11.35 -6.72
CA ASP A 90 6.89 -11.57 -5.34
C ASP A 90 5.38 -11.88 -5.29
N PRO A 91 4.95 -12.98 -4.66
CA PRO A 91 3.56 -13.41 -4.69
C PRO A 91 2.62 -12.45 -3.94
N VAL A 92 3.08 -11.80 -2.87
CA VAL A 92 2.25 -10.87 -2.09
C VAL A 92 2.05 -9.58 -2.87
N PHE A 93 3.12 -9.02 -3.41
CA PHE A 93 3.05 -7.82 -4.25
C PHE A 93 2.22 -8.07 -5.52
N SER A 94 2.38 -9.23 -6.15
CA SER A 94 1.58 -9.65 -7.31
C SER A 94 0.09 -9.73 -6.97
N ALA A 95 -0.24 -10.26 -5.79
CA ALA A 95 -1.63 -10.35 -5.31
C ALA A 95 -2.23 -8.97 -4.93
N VAL A 96 -1.43 -8.11 -4.31
CA VAL A 96 -1.81 -6.75 -3.87
C VAL A 96 -2.05 -5.83 -5.06
N LEU A 97 -1.13 -5.84 -6.04
CA LEU A 97 -1.21 -4.99 -7.22
C LEU A 97 -2.00 -5.61 -8.37
N GLU A 98 -2.42 -6.88 -8.24
CA GLU A 98 -3.16 -7.64 -9.25
C GLU A 98 -2.42 -7.72 -10.60
N LYS A 99 -1.13 -8.07 -10.53
CA LYS A 99 -0.24 -8.17 -11.69
C LYS A 99 0.46 -9.52 -11.71
N GLU A 100 0.72 -10.02 -12.92
CA GLU A 100 1.54 -11.22 -13.11
C GLU A 100 3.02 -10.97 -12.86
N ALA A 101 3.49 -9.75 -13.17
CA ALA A 101 4.84 -9.32 -12.90
C ALA A 101 4.85 -7.81 -12.61
N LEU A 102 5.71 -7.40 -11.69
CA LEU A 102 5.94 -6.00 -11.33
C LEU A 102 6.98 -5.35 -12.26
N ALA A 103 7.03 -4.03 -12.24
CA ALA A 103 8.03 -3.25 -12.95
C ALA A 103 9.41 -3.45 -12.32
N SER A 104 10.41 -3.74 -13.15
CA SER A 104 11.82 -3.87 -12.76
C SER A 104 12.47 -2.53 -12.44
N GLN A 105 13.67 -2.56 -11.85
CA GLN A 105 14.49 -1.39 -11.54
C GLN A 105 14.67 -0.45 -12.76
N PRO A 106 15.03 -0.93 -13.97
CA PRO A 106 15.16 -0.05 -15.14
C PRO A 106 13.83 0.60 -15.55
N THR A 107 12.71 -0.08 -15.30
CA THR A 107 11.37 0.44 -15.62
C THR A 107 11.00 1.58 -14.67
N LEU A 108 11.27 1.42 -13.38
CA LEU A 108 11.09 2.47 -12.38
C LEU A 108 11.97 3.69 -12.66
N SER A 109 13.24 3.48 -12.96
CA SER A 109 14.17 4.57 -13.30
C SER A 109 13.66 5.41 -14.48
N ARG A 110 13.19 4.76 -15.54
CA ARG A 110 12.59 5.46 -16.70
C ARG A 110 11.28 6.17 -16.33
N PHE A 111 10.48 5.58 -15.45
CA PHE A 111 9.23 6.17 -14.97
C PHE A 111 9.50 7.49 -14.23
N TRP A 112 10.44 7.51 -13.29
CA TRP A 112 10.81 8.73 -12.59
C TRP A 112 11.35 9.82 -13.52
N ASN A 113 12.10 9.44 -14.55
CA ASN A 113 12.57 10.38 -15.58
C ASN A 113 11.44 11.00 -16.44
N ARG A 114 10.22 10.43 -16.43
CA ARG A 114 9.05 11.00 -17.14
C ARG A 114 8.22 11.95 -16.27
N ILE A 115 8.52 12.05 -14.97
CA ILE A 115 7.81 12.96 -14.07
C ILE A 115 8.31 14.38 -14.32
N ASP A 116 7.37 15.26 -14.67
CA ASP A 116 7.59 16.67 -14.93
C ASP A 116 6.74 17.55 -14.00
N GLU A 117 6.84 18.87 -14.17
CA GLU A 117 6.09 19.83 -13.36
C GLU A 117 4.57 19.63 -13.47
N ASP A 118 4.05 19.28 -14.64
CA ASP A 118 2.61 19.03 -14.83
C ASP A 118 2.15 17.75 -14.12
N THR A 119 3.01 16.72 -14.08
CA THR A 119 2.78 15.51 -13.28
C THR A 119 2.73 15.86 -11.80
N LEU A 120 3.65 16.71 -11.31
CA LEU A 120 3.65 17.16 -9.91
C LEU A 120 2.37 17.92 -9.55
N LYS A 121 1.86 18.80 -10.41
CA LYS A 121 0.57 19.50 -10.21
C LYS A 121 -0.61 18.52 -10.12
N LYS A 122 -0.59 17.45 -10.91
CA LYS A 122 -1.62 16.39 -10.81
C LYS A 122 -1.51 15.60 -9.52
N LEU A 123 -0.30 15.33 -9.02
CA LEU A 123 -0.09 14.70 -7.72
C LEU A 123 -0.62 15.57 -6.58
N ASP A 124 -0.39 16.88 -6.61
CA ASP A 124 -0.96 17.82 -5.64
C ASP A 124 -2.51 17.85 -5.70
N THR A 125 -3.07 17.76 -6.90
CA THR A 125 -4.52 17.62 -7.08
C THR A 125 -5.03 16.31 -6.49
N ILE A 126 -4.34 15.20 -6.72
CA ILE A 126 -4.67 13.89 -6.14
C ILE A 126 -4.64 13.96 -4.62
N ASP A 127 -3.58 14.52 -4.04
CA ASP A 127 -3.42 14.67 -2.59
C ASP A 127 -4.54 15.53 -1.98
N SER A 128 -4.91 16.62 -2.65
CA SER A 128 -6.07 17.44 -2.25
C SER A 128 -7.39 16.66 -2.28
N ARG A 129 -7.65 15.89 -3.34
CA ARG A 129 -8.84 15.03 -3.44
C ARG A 129 -8.85 13.92 -2.40
N MET A 130 -7.68 13.37 -2.07
CA MET A 130 -7.55 12.38 -1.01
C MET A 130 -7.93 12.97 0.34
N ARG A 131 -7.47 14.18 0.67
CA ARG A 131 -7.89 14.89 1.89
C ARG A 131 -9.41 15.08 1.94
N GLU A 132 -10.03 15.51 0.85
CA GLU A 132 -11.49 15.66 0.78
C GLU A 132 -12.21 14.34 1.11
N ILE A 133 -11.76 13.23 0.51
CA ILE A 133 -12.32 11.90 0.77
C ILE A 133 -12.15 11.53 2.24
N ILE A 134 -10.94 11.65 2.80
CA ILE A 134 -10.66 11.28 4.18
C ILE A 134 -11.46 12.13 5.17
N TYR A 135 -11.59 13.44 4.95
CA TYR A 135 -12.37 14.32 5.82
C TYR A 135 -13.89 14.13 5.68
N SER A 136 -14.35 13.52 4.59
CA SER A 136 -15.77 13.13 4.44
C SER A 136 -16.14 11.89 5.27
N ILE A 137 -15.14 11.08 5.68
CA ILE A 137 -15.39 9.89 6.49
C ILE A 137 -15.87 10.32 7.87
N LYS A 138 -17.01 9.79 8.30
CA LYS A 138 -17.57 10.07 9.63
C LYS A 138 -16.52 9.75 10.69
N ARG A 139 -16.18 10.75 11.51
CA ARG A 139 -15.24 10.60 12.62
C ARG A 139 -15.72 9.48 13.55
N PRO A 140 -14.86 8.50 13.88
CA PRO A 140 -15.21 7.48 14.85
C PRO A 140 -15.39 8.11 16.23
N GLU A 141 -16.37 7.61 16.99
CA GLU A 141 -16.64 8.08 18.37
C GLU A 141 -15.51 7.67 19.32
N MET A 142 -14.84 6.55 19.03
CA MET A 142 -13.74 5.99 19.79
C MET A 142 -12.69 5.43 18.83
N MET A 143 -11.42 5.62 19.16
CA MET A 143 -10.29 5.00 18.46
C MET A 143 -9.39 4.36 19.51
N VAL A 144 -9.15 3.05 19.36
CA VAL A 144 -8.23 2.32 20.23
C VAL A 144 -6.92 2.15 19.46
N PHE A 145 -5.85 2.68 20.04
CA PHE A 145 -4.50 2.46 19.55
C PHE A 145 -3.90 1.30 20.33
N ASP A 146 -3.56 0.25 19.62
CA ASP A 146 -2.72 -0.80 20.18
C ASP A 146 -1.27 -0.33 20.06
N LEU A 147 -0.59 -0.24 21.21
CA LEU A 147 0.76 0.31 21.33
C LEU A 147 1.66 -0.75 21.97
N ASP A 148 2.34 -1.50 21.12
CA ASP A 148 3.34 -2.47 21.58
C ASP A 148 4.76 -1.91 21.46
N SER A 149 5.56 -2.13 22.49
CA SER A 149 6.99 -1.86 22.43
C SER A 149 7.69 -2.95 21.62
N THR A 150 8.38 -2.57 20.54
CA THR A 150 9.31 -3.49 19.86
C THR A 150 10.71 -3.30 20.43
N LEU A 151 11.36 -4.38 20.89
CA LEU A 151 12.74 -4.32 21.38
C LEU A 151 13.71 -4.18 20.20
N LEU A 152 14.37 -3.01 20.11
CA LEU A 152 15.47 -2.79 19.19
C LEU A 152 16.79 -2.92 19.97
N ALA A 153 17.46 -4.07 19.87
CA ALA A 153 18.73 -4.30 20.55
C ALA A 153 19.87 -3.61 19.77
N THR A 154 20.38 -2.49 20.29
CA THR A 154 21.62 -1.85 19.84
C THR A 154 22.71 -2.02 20.89
N TYR A 155 23.79 -2.74 20.58
CA TYR A 155 25.00 -2.76 21.43
C TYR A 155 25.66 -1.37 21.40
N PRO A 156 25.98 -0.65 22.50
CA PRO A 156 25.88 -0.97 23.94
C PRO A 156 24.75 -0.22 24.70
N ILE A 157 23.80 0.40 24.00
CA ILE A 157 22.70 1.18 24.59
C ILE A 157 21.39 0.71 23.96
N SER A 158 20.54 0.06 24.76
CA SER A 158 19.16 -0.24 24.35
C SER A 158 18.37 1.05 24.29
N VAL A 159 18.00 1.50 23.08
CA VAL A 159 17.02 2.56 22.89
C VAL A 159 15.74 1.92 22.38
N ALA A 160 14.71 1.88 23.22
CA ALA A 160 13.38 1.44 22.81
C ALA A 160 12.69 2.59 22.07
N ALA A 161 12.50 2.48 20.76
CA ALA A 161 11.45 3.24 20.06
C ALA A 161 11.19 2.68 18.66
N SER A 162 10.10 1.93 18.51
CA SER A 162 9.30 1.92 17.28
C SER A 162 7.85 1.69 17.71
N ILE A 163 7.04 2.73 17.54
CA ILE A 163 5.60 2.69 17.79
C ILE A 163 4.96 2.16 16.51
N ILE A 164 4.50 0.92 16.51
CA ILE A 164 3.58 0.44 15.47
C ILE A 164 2.17 0.76 15.97
N CYS A 165 1.57 1.83 15.44
CA CYS A 165 0.17 2.15 15.70
C CYS A 165 -0.73 1.29 14.82
N VAL A 166 -1.42 0.30 15.39
CA VAL A 166 -2.58 -0.32 14.74
C VAL A 166 -3.83 0.34 15.30
N ALA A 167 -4.53 1.13 14.49
CA ALA A 167 -5.81 1.73 14.86
C ALA A 167 -6.94 0.74 14.58
N ALA A 168 -7.58 0.23 15.64
CA ALA A 168 -8.83 -0.51 15.50
C ALA A 168 -10.00 0.49 15.52
N ILE A 169 -10.72 0.60 14.39
CA ILE A 169 -11.96 1.38 14.31
C ILE A 169 -13.11 0.43 14.66
N THR A 170 -13.61 0.51 15.89
CA THR A 170 -14.84 -0.19 16.27
C THR A 170 -16.05 0.69 15.94
N PRO A 171 -17.04 0.21 15.18
CA PRO A 171 -18.35 0.84 15.15
C PRO A 171 -18.97 0.68 16.54
N SER A 172 -19.39 1.80 17.14
CA SER A 172 -20.17 1.84 18.39
C SER A 172 -21.35 0.88 18.29
N VAL A 173 -21.31 -0.19 19.09
CA VAL A 173 -22.43 -1.13 19.27
C VAL A 173 -23.55 -0.36 19.97
N LYS A 174 -24.70 -0.23 19.30
CA LYS A 174 -25.97 -0.05 19.99
C LYS A 174 -26.69 -1.39 20.01
#